data_AF-V5E0R3-F1
#
_entry.id   AF-V5E0R3-F1
#
_cell.length_a   1.000
_cell.length_b   1.000
_cell.length_c   1.000
_cell.angle_alpha   90.00
_cell.angle_beta   90.00
_cell.angle_gamma   90.00
#
_symmetry.space_group_name_H-M   'P 1'
#
loop_
_entity.id
_entity.type
_entity.pdbx_description
1 polymer ?
#
loop_
_entity_poly.entity_id
_entity_poly.type
_entity_poly.pdbx_seq_one_letter_code
_entity_poly.pdbx_strand_id
1 'polypeptide(L)' 'MDKQTKLRWQCRRGSRELDMLLTHYLETKYPVANEEEKARFSEILKLDDPELMKNVMNLLT' A
#
# COMPACT_ATOMS: atom_id res chain seq x y z
N MET A 1 -3.91 17.37 7.07
CA MET A 1 -2.98 16.27 7.37
C MET A 1 -2.93 15.36 6.16
N ASP A 2 -1.80 15.30 5.47
CA ASP A 2 -1.59 14.54 4.23
C ASP A 2 -1.87 13.04 4.39
N LYS A 3 -2.91 12.54 3.71
CA LYS A 3 -3.22 11.10 3.62
C LYS A 3 -2.01 10.30 3.11
N GLN A 4 -1.28 10.84 2.14
CA GLN A 4 -0.08 10.20 1.58
C GLN A 4 1.02 9.98 2.62
N THR A 5 1.27 10.95 3.50
CA THR A 5 2.28 10.82 4.56
C THR A 5 1.92 9.69 5.53
N LYS A 6 0.65 9.58 5.95
CA LYS A 6 0.20 8.46 6.80
C LYS A 6 0.41 7.11 6.12
N LEU A 7 0.05 6.99 4.84
CA LEU A 7 0.24 5.76 4.08
C LEU A 7 1.72 5.41 3.98
N ARG A 8 2.59 6.38 3.69
CA ARG A 8 4.05 6.19 3.63
C ARG A 8 4.63 5.67 4.95
N TRP A 9 4.11 6.14 6.08
CA TRP A 9 4.49 5.62 7.40
C TRP A 9 3.99 4.20 7.64
N GLN A 10 2.78 3.85 7.18
CA GLN A 10 2.25 2.49 7.27
C GLN A 10 2.98 1.48 6.36
N CYS A 11 3.67 1.97 5.32
CA CYS A 11 4.50 1.16 4.43
C CYS A 11 5.82 0.71 5.09
N ARG A 12 6.30 1.44 6.11
CA ARG A 12 7.52 1.10 6.85
C ARG A 12 7.27 -0.12 7.75
N ARG A 13 7.38 -1.30 7.17
CA ARG A 13 7.29 -2.59 7.88
C ARG A 13 8.66 -3.26 7.99
N GLY A 14 8.73 -4.35 8.76
CA GLY A 14 9.99 -5.07 9.02
C GLY A 14 10.62 -5.70 7.77
N SER A 15 9.83 -5.92 6.70
CA SER A 15 10.27 -6.51 5.44
C SER A 15 10.56 -5.46 4.37
N ARG A 16 11.80 -5.47 3.86
CA ARG A 16 12.28 -4.53 2.81
C ARG A 16 11.53 -4.68 1.49
N GLU A 17 11.19 -5.90 1.11
CA GLU A 17 10.43 -6.17 -0.13
C GLU A 17 9.04 -5.55 -0.09
N LEU A 18 8.38 -5.64 1.07
CA LEU A 18 7.07 -5.06 1.30
C LEU A 18 7.11 -3.53 1.21
N ASP A 19 8.11 -2.92 1.84
CA ASP A 19 8.32 -1.46 1.82
C ASP A 19 8.57 -0.96 0.39
N MET A 20 9.38 -1.68 -0.40
CA MET A 20 9.60 -1.35 -1.82
C MET A 20 8.32 -1.47 -2.66
N LEU A 21 7.58 -2.58 -2.52
CA LEU A 21 6.34 -2.79 -3.28
C LEU A 21 5.29 -1.73 -2.96
N LEU A 22 5.10 -1.43 -1.67
CA LEU A 22 4.13 -0.45 -1.22
C LEU A 22 4.52 0.96 -1.64
N THR A 23 5.79 1.34 -1.49
CA THR A 23 6.30 2.64 -1.93
C THR A 23 6.16 2.79 -3.46
N HIS A 24 6.52 1.75 -4.21
CA HIS A 24 6.38 1.75 -5.67
C HIS A 24 4.91 1.90 -6.09
N TYR A 25 3.99 1.16 -5.46
CA TYR A 25 2.56 1.31 -5.71
C TYR A 25 2.06 2.71 -5.33
N LEU A 26 2.50 3.25 -4.19
CA LEU A 26 2.12 4.58 -3.72
C LEU A 26 2.58 5.70 -4.67
N GLU A 27 3.75 5.57 -5.29
CA GLU A 27 4.31 6.61 -6.15
C GLU A 27 3.85 6.48 -7.62
N THR A 28 3.57 5.25 -8.09
CA THR A 28 3.20 5.01 -9.50
C THR A 28 1.71 4.77 -9.71
N LYS A 29 1.09 3.87 -8.93
CA LYS A 29 -0.29 3.40 -9.11
C LYS A 29 -1.28 4.24 -8.32
N TYR A 30 -0.99 4.60 -7.08
CA TYR A 30 -1.88 5.37 -6.21
C TYR A 30 -2.35 6.72 -6.81
N PRO A 31 -1.53 7.55 -7.49
CA PRO A 31 -2.04 8.78 -8.10
C PRO A 31 -3.07 8.52 -9.22
N VAL A 32 -2.86 7.45 -10.00
CA VAL A 32 -3.75 7.05 -11.12
C VAL A 32 -4.88 6.13 -10.71
N ALA A 33 -4.85 5.60 -9.48
CA ALA A 33 -5.86 4.69 -8.95
C ALA A 33 -7.17 5.42 -8.63
N ASN A 34 -8.28 4.73 -8.86
CA ASN A 34 -9.61 5.20 -8.51
C ASN A 34 -9.82 5.21 -6.99
N GLU A 35 -10.87 5.90 -6.53
CA GLU A 35 -11.18 5.98 -5.10
C GLU A 35 -11.42 4.62 -4.45
N GLU A 36 -12.01 3.66 -5.18
CA GLU A 36 -12.19 2.28 -4.71
C GLU A 36 -10.86 1.56 -4.46
N GLU A 37 -9.90 1.69 -5.38
CA GLU A 37 -8.56 1.11 -5.26
C GLU A 37 -7.77 1.77 -4.11
N LYS A 38 -7.89 3.09 -3.96
CA LYS A 38 -7.31 3.82 -2.84
C LYS A 38 -7.92 3.40 -1.50
N ALA A 39 -9.23 3.16 -1.46
CA ALA A 39 -9.93 2.66 -0.29
C ALA A 39 -9.48 1.23 0.05
N ARG A 40 -9.42 0.33 -0.93
CA ARG A 40 -8.86 -1.03 -0.77
C ARG A 40 -7.45 -1.00 -0.23
N PHE A 41 -6.57 -0.19 -0.83
CA PHE A 41 -5.19 -0.05 -0.36
C PHE A 41 -5.12 0.39 1.11
N SER A 42 -5.98 1.33 1.51
CA SER A 42 -6.07 1.82 2.88
C SER A 42 -6.59 0.76 3.86
N GLU A 43 -7.49 -0.13 3.42
CA GLU A 43 -7.98 -1.28 4.20
C GLU A 43 -6.87 -2.33 4.37
N ILE A 44 -6.17 -2.64 3.28
CA ILE A 44 -5.06 -3.61 3.24
C ILE A 44 -3.92 -3.19 4.15
N LEU A 45 -3.61 -1.88 4.23
CA LEU A 45 -2.59 -1.36 5.14
C LEU A 45 -2.91 -1.53 6.63
N LYS A 46 -4.16 -1.82 6.99
CA LYS A 46 -4.56 -2.15 8.38
C LYS A 46 -4.39 -3.64 8.71
N LEU A 47 -4.16 -4.48 7.70
CA LEU A 47 -3.97 -5.93 7.86
C LEU A 47 -2.55 -6.25 8.34
N ASP A 48 -2.36 -7.48 8.80
CA ASP A 48 -1.06 -8.02 9.23
C ASP A 48 -0.10 -8.20 8.03
N ASP A 49 1.22 -8.20 8.28
CA ASP A 49 2.25 -8.31 7.23
C ASP A 49 2.01 -9.42 6.18
N PRO A 50 1.69 -10.68 6.56
CA PRO A 50 1.48 -11.74 5.59
C PRO A 50 0.23 -11.54 4.72
N GLU A 51 -0.86 -11.01 5.28
CA GLU A 51 -2.07 -10.72 4.51
C GLU A 51 -1.86 -9.50 3.61
N LEU A 52 -1.17 -8.49 4.11
CA LEU A 52 -0.85 -7.28 3.36
C LEU A 52 -0.07 -7.63 2.09
N MET A 53 0.98 -8.46 2.21
CA MET A 53 1.80 -8.87 1.07
C MET A 53 0.97 -9.57 -0.02
N LYS A 54 0.08 -10.47 0.38
CA LYS A 54 -0.80 -11.19 -0.56
C LYS A 54 -1.76 -10.23 -1.28
N ASN A 55 -2.34 -9.29 -0.55
CA ASN A 55 -3.28 -8.32 -1.11
C ASN A 55 -2.58 -7.29 -2.01
N VAL A 56 -1.37 -6.81 -1.66
CA VAL A 56 -0.64 -5.86 -2.50
C VAL A 56 -0.21 -6.48 -3.83
N MET A 57 0.17 -7.77 -3.83
CA MET A 57 0.44 -8.49 -5.08
C MET A 57 -0.81 -8.61 -5.95
N ASN A 58 -1.98 -8.80 -5.36
CA ASN A 58 -3.24 -8.88 -6.10
C ASN A 58 -3.66 -7.53 -6.71
N LEU A 59 -3.21 -6.40 -6.15
CA LEU A 59 -3.41 -5.06 -6.75
C LEU A 59 -2.44 -4.76 -7.91
N LEU A 60 -1.35 -5.53 -8.01
CA LEU A 60 -0.31 -5.37 -9.03
C LEU A 60 -0.46 -6.32 -10.22
N THR A 61 -1.35 -7.32 -10.12
CA THR A 61 -1.67 -8.29 -11.18
C THR A 61 -2.80 -7.78 -12.06
#